data_AF-A0A1M7ZZQ9-F1
#
_entry.id   AF-A0A1M7ZZQ9-F1
#
_cell.length_a   1.000
_cell.length_b   1.000
_cell.length_c   1.000
_cell.angle_alpha   90.00
_cell.angle_beta   90.00
_cell.angle_gamma   90.00
#
_symmetry.space_group_name_H-M   'P 1'
#
loop_
_entity.id
_entity.type
_entity.pdbx_description
1 polymer ?
#
loop_
_entity_poly.entity_id
_entity_poly.type
_entity_poly.pdbx_seq_one_letter_code
_entity_poly.pdbx_strand_id
1 'polypeptide(L)'
;MKELNDLLNNLHSEISSFHKVNLAVSSGSVGWHIAHSLKTIDQTVMACKNSNPTEYQWHFNFKRFLFLSIAKKFPRGKAKAPKIVRPEGDISPETLALSFEKVRANLKNWESLDTNVHFPHPFFGDINKKETEKFLVLHTKHHWMIIKDILK
;
A
#
# COMPACT_ATOMS: atom_id res chain seq x y z
N MET A 1 1.17 13.38 -3.26
CA MET A 1 0.13 12.32 -3.30
C MET A 1 -0.58 12.03 -4.64
N LYS A 2 -0.40 12.82 -5.71
CA LYS A 2 -1.11 12.61 -6.99
C LYS A 2 -0.96 11.19 -7.58
N GLU A 3 0.26 10.67 -7.67
CA GLU A 3 0.52 9.34 -8.27
C GLU A 3 -0.20 8.21 -7.52
N LEU A 4 -0.29 8.29 -6.19
CA LEU A 4 -1.05 7.31 -5.41
C LEU A 4 -2.55 7.34 -5.75
N ASN A 5 -3.13 8.54 -5.93
CA ASN A 5 -4.52 8.68 -6.34
C ASN A 5 -4.77 8.11 -7.75
N ASP A 6 -3.84 8.32 -8.68
CA ASP A 6 -3.93 7.73 -10.02
C ASP A 6 -3.87 6.19 -9.95
N LEU A 7 -3.02 5.63 -9.10
CA LEU A 7 -2.97 4.19 -8.83
C LEU A 7 -4.26 3.66 -8.17
N LEU A 8 -4.83 4.38 -7.21
CA LEU A 8 -6.11 4.02 -6.59
C LEU A 8 -7.24 3.98 -7.63
N ASN A 9 -7.25 4.92 -8.59
CA ASN A 9 -8.23 4.90 -9.68
C ASN A 9 -8.05 3.66 -10.58
N ASN A 10 -6.82 3.28 -10.90
CA ASN A 10 -6.53 2.05 -11.64
C ASN A 10 -6.96 0.78 -10.87
N LEU A 11 -6.74 0.73 -9.56
CA LEU A 11 -7.23 -0.40 -8.75
C LEU A 11 -8.76 -0.44 -8.72
N HIS A 12 -9.41 0.73 -8.60
CA HIS A 12 -10.86 0.84 -8.54
C HIS A 12 -11.53 0.40 -9.85
N SER A 13 -10.92 0.66 -11.00
CA SER A 13 -11.46 0.21 -12.30
C SER A 13 -11.50 -1.31 -12.45
N GLU A 14 -10.73 -2.06 -11.64
CA GLU A 14 -10.68 -3.52 -11.69
C GLU A 14 -11.56 -4.22 -10.64
N ILE A 15 -12.43 -3.49 -9.93
CA ILE A 15 -13.36 -4.12 -8.98
C ILE A 15 -14.25 -5.16 -9.66
N SER A 16 -14.71 -4.92 -10.89
CA SER A 16 -15.53 -5.89 -11.64
C SER A 16 -14.78 -7.21 -11.93
N SER A 17 -13.45 -7.16 -11.97
CA SER A 17 -12.55 -8.29 -12.18
C SER A 17 -12.13 -8.98 -10.87
N PHE A 18 -12.69 -8.62 -9.70
CA PHE A 18 -12.16 -9.04 -8.38
C PHE A 18 -11.98 -10.56 -8.19
N HIS A 19 -12.84 -11.37 -8.80
CA HIS A 19 -12.83 -12.83 -8.69
C HIS A 19 -11.75 -13.50 -9.56
N LYS A 20 -11.19 -12.78 -10.56
CA LYS A 20 -10.20 -13.35 -11.48
C LYS A 20 -8.91 -13.71 -10.74
N VAL A 21 -8.35 -14.85 -11.11
CA VAL A 21 -7.11 -15.38 -10.55
C VAL A 21 -6.31 -16.07 -11.65
N ASN A 22 -4.99 -15.93 -11.59
CA ASN A 22 -4.05 -16.65 -12.46
C ASN A 22 -2.92 -17.20 -11.57
N LEU A 23 -2.99 -18.50 -11.27
CA LEU A 23 -2.08 -19.16 -10.34
C LEU A 23 -0.62 -19.21 -10.84
N ALA A 24 -0.38 -19.02 -12.14
CA ALA A 24 0.98 -18.88 -12.67
C ALA A 24 1.61 -17.52 -12.33
N VAL A 25 0.78 -16.52 -11.99
CA VAL A 25 1.22 -15.16 -11.63
C VAL A 25 1.20 -14.94 -10.12
N SER A 26 0.10 -15.32 -9.46
CA SER A 26 -0.12 -15.11 -8.03
C SER A 26 -1.14 -16.10 -7.48
N SER A 27 -0.97 -16.49 -6.22
CA SER A 27 -1.99 -17.25 -5.48
C SER A 27 -3.17 -16.38 -5.02
N GLY A 28 -3.04 -15.06 -5.05
CA GLY A 28 -4.13 -14.12 -4.75
C GLY A 28 -4.93 -13.74 -5.99
N SER A 29 -6.24 -13.57 -5.84
CA SER A 29 -7.11 -12.98 -6.87
C SER A 29 -6.85 -11.48 -7.07
N VAL A 30 -7.43 -10.89 -8.11
CA VAL A 30 -7.45 -9.43 -8.30
C VAL A 30 -7.99 -8.73 -7.05
N GLY A 31 -9.12 -9.20 -6.52
CA GLY A 31 -9.75 -8.66 -5.31
C GLY A 31 -8.83 -8.74 -4.09
N TRP A 32 -8.09 -9.84 -3.94
CA TRP A 32 -7.10 -9.98 -2.86
C TRP A 32 -6.01 -8.91 -2.94
N HIS A 33 -5.48 -8.65 -4.14
CA HIS A 33 -4.45 -7.63 -4.34
C HIS A 33 -4.98 -6.21 -4.12
N ILE A 34 -6.21 -5.92 -4.54
CA ILE A 34 -6.87 -4.63 -4.26
C ILE A 34 -7.04 -4.47 -2.74
N ALA A 35 -7.68 -5.43 -2.08
CA ALA A 35 -7.94 -5.39 -0.64
C ALA A 35 -6.65 -5.25 0.18
N HIS A 36 -5.60 -5.98 -0.19
CA HIS A 36 -4.30 -5.89 0.49
C HIS A 36 -3.66 -4.50 0.32
N SER A 37 -3.75 -3.93 -0.88
CA SER A 37 -3.24 -2.57 -1.16
C SER A 37 -3.99 -1.53 -0.32
N LEU A 38 -5.33 -1.60 -0.29
CA LEU A 38 -6.16 -0.68 0.49
C LEU A 38 -5.90 -0.80 1.98
N LYS A 39 -5.82 -2.02 2.53
CA LYS A 39 -5.52 -2.25 3.95
C LYS A 39 -4.12 -1.73 4.32
N THR A 40 -3.13 -1.88 3.43
CA THR A 40 -1.78 -1.36 3.63
C THR A 40 -1.77 0.17 3.67
N ILE A 41 -2.46 0.83 2.73
CA ILE A 41 -2.58 2.29 2.71
C ILE A 41 -3.28 2.78 3.98
N ASP A 42 -4.44 2.21 4.30
CA ASP A 42 -5.24 2.57 5.47
C ASP A 42 -4.41 2.54 6.77
N GLN A 43 -3.79 1.39 7.06
CA GLN A 43 -3.04 1.21 8.30
C GLN A 43 -1.79 2.09 8.36
N THR A 44 -1.09 2.25 7.25
CA THR A 44 0.11 3.09 7.18
C THR A 44 -0.24 4.55 7.41
N VAL A 45 -1.29 5.05 6.74
CA VAL A 45 -1.75 6.44 6.87
C VAL A 45 -2.25 6.71 8.29
N MET A 46 -3.02 5.80 8.87
CA MET A 46 -3.49 5.93 10.25
C MET A 46 -2.34 5.90 11.26
N ALA A 47 -1.32 5.06 11.05
CA ALA A 47 -0.13 5.06 11.90
C ALA A 47 0.59 6.41 11.86
N CYS A 48 0.78 7.00 10.68
CA CYS A 48 1.35 8.35 10.56
C CYS A 48 0.49 9.39 11.28
N LYS A 49 -0.84 9.40 11.04
CA LYS A 49 -1.74 10.37 11.67
C LYS A 49 -1.74 10.29 13.20
N ASN A 50 -1.50 9.10 13.75
CA ASN A 50 -1.48 8.87 15.19
C ASN A 50 -0.06 8.96 15.80
N SER A 51 0.98 9.10 14.98
CA SER A 51 2.36 9.22 15.46
C SER A 51 2.62 10.61 16.03
N ASN A 52 3.52 10.69 17.02
CA ASN A 52 4.01 11.96 17.53
C ASN A 52 5.23 12.42 16.69
N PRO A 53 5.15 13.56 15.97
CA PRO A 53 6.26 14.00 15.12
C PRO A 53 7.57 14.27 15.88
N THR A 54 7.51 14.57 17.18
CA THR A 54 8.71 14.85 17.99
C THR A 54 9.47 13.57 18.38
N GLU A 55 8.84 12.41 18.26
CA GLU A 55 9.44 11.10 18.55
C GLU A 55 10.17 10.52 17.34
N TYR A 56 9.99 11.08 16.15
CA TYR A 56 10.68 10.60 14.96
C TYR A 56 12.20 10.80 15.07
N GLN A 57 12.93 9.71 14.90
CA GLN A 57 14.39 9.71 14.85
C GLN A 57 14.84 9.07 13.54
N TRP A 58 15.60 9.83 12.75
CA TRP A 58 16.16 9.29 11.52
C TRP A 58 17.27 8.29 11.85
N HIS A 59 17.17 7.08 11.31
CA HIS A 59 18.24 6.08 11.28
C HIS A 59 18.48 5.62 9.85
N PHE A 60 19.73 5.34 9.47
CA PHE A 60 20.01 4.78 8.16
C PHE A 60 19.54 3.32 8.09
N ASN A 61 18.74 3.01 7.07
CA ASN A 61 18.33 1.64 6.76
C ASN A 61 18.69 1.29 5.32
N PHE A 62 19.64 0.35 5.14
CA PHE A 62 20.12 -0.06 3.83
C PHE A 62 19.01 -0.63 2.93
N LYS A 63 18.07 -1.41 3.48
CA LYS A 63 16.93 -1.96 2.71
C LYS A 63 16.00 -0.85 2.25
N ARG A 64 15.71 0.12 3.12
CA ARG A 64 14.91 1.31 2.78
C ARG A 64 15.56 2.08 1.64
N PHE A 65 16.85 2.36 1.74
CA PHE A 65 17.61 3.03 0.68
C PHE A 65 17.58 2.25 -0.64
N LEU A 66 17.89 0.96 -0.60
CA LEU A 66 17.92 0.10 -1.79
C LEU A 66 16.56 0.06 -2.48
N PHE A 67 15.46 -0.22 -1.76
CA PHE A 67 14.16 -0.42 -2.39
C PHE A 67 13.41 0.87 -2.72
N LEU A 68 13.45 1.89 -1.84
CA LEU A 68 12.69 3.12 -2.04
C LEU A 68 13.42 4.16 -2.89
N SER A 69 14.76 4.10 -2.98
CA SER A 69 15.55 5.10 -3.71
C SER A 69 16.23 4.54 -4.96
N ILE A 70 16.85 3.36 -4.89
CA ILE A 70 17.65 2.80 -5.99
C ILE A 70 16.80 1.91 -6.92
N ALA A 71 16.28 0.80 -6.40
CA ALA A 71 15.55 -0.19 -7.19
C ALA A 71 14.15 0.27 -7.61
N LYS A 72 13.48 1.06 -6.75
CA LYS A 72 12.11 1.59 -6.96
C LYS A 72 11.11 0.50 -7.40
N LYS A 73 11.30 -0.72 -6.90
CA LYS A 73 10.48 -1.89 -7.20
C LYS A 73 10.62 -2.93 -6.09
N PHE A 74 9.51 -3.59 -5.76
CA PHE A 74 9.53 -4.76 -4.88
C PHE A 74 9.61 -6.06 -5.68
N PRO A 75 10.53 -6.98 -5.34
CA PRO A 75 10.68 -8.26 -6.02
C PRO A 75 9.49 -9.18 -5.71
N ARG A 76 8.92 -9.80 -6.75
CA ARG A 76 7.82 -10.76 -6.60
C ARG A 76 8.30 -12.05 -5.94
N GLY A 77 7.43 -12.68 -5.15
CA GLY A 77 7.67 -13.99 -4.54
C GLY A 77 8.73 -14.02 -3.43
N LYS A 78 9.35 -12.89 -3.07
CA LYS A 78 10.41 -12.83 -2.05
C LYS A 78 9.92 -12.50 -0.64
N ALA A 79 8.77 -11.86 -0.52
CA ALA A 79 8.21 -11.45 0.77
C ALA A 79 6.77 -11.93 0.89
N LYS A 80 6.39 -12.36 2.10
CA LYS A 80 5.01 -12.67 2.46
C LYS A 80 4.36 -11.42 3.05
N ALA A 81 3.13 -11.11 2.64
CA ALA A 81 2.36 -10.01 3.22
C ALA A 81 2.24 -10.21 4.75
N PRO A 82 2.50 -9.17 5.58
CA PRO A 82 2.31 -9.25 7.02
C PRO A 82 0.86 -9.56 7.39
N LYS A 83 0.63 -10.33 8.46
CA LYS A 83 -0.73 -10.75 8.89
C LYS A 83 -1.69 -9.56 9.02
N ILE A 84 -1.22 -8.46 9.62
CA ILE A 84 -2.03 -7.27 9.89
C ILE A 84 -2.64 -6.62 8.63
N VAL A 85 -1.96 -6.73 7.48
CA VAL A 85 -2.43 -6.20 6.18
C VAL A 85 -2.94 -7.30 5.24
N ARG A 86 -3.05 -8.55 5.68
CA ARG A 86 -3.74 -9.57 4.88
C ARG A 86 -5.25 -9.26 4.88
N PRO A 87 -5.92 -9.29 3.72
CA PRO A 87 -7.38 -9.29 3.69
C PRO A 87 -7.90 -10.45 4.54
N GLU A 88 -8.82 -10.15 5.46
CA GLU A 88 -9.52 -11.11 6.29
C GLU A 88 -11.02 -10.96 6.00
N GLY A 89 -11.76 -12.07 6.00
CA GLY A 89 -13.19 -12.08 5.63
C GLY A 89 -13.43 -12.10 4.12
N ASP A 90 -14.70 -11.98 3.74
CA ASP A 90 -15.16 -12.09 2.36
C ASP A 90 -14.82 -10.84 1.54
N ILE A 91 -14.19 -11.06 0.39
CA ILE A 91 -13.88 -10.01 -0.58
C ILE A 91 -15.01 -9.97 -1.59
N SER A 92 -15.73 -8.85 -1.63
CA SER A 92 -16.80 -8.57 -2.58
C SER A 92 -16.64 -7.16 -3.16
N PRO A 93 -17.32 -6.82 -4.27
CA PRO A 93 -17.33 -5.46 -4.80
C PRO A 93 -17.73 -4.41 -3.74
N GLU A 94 -18.69 -4.73 -2.88
CA GLU A 94 -19.19 -3.85 -1.83
C GLU A 94 -18.13 -3.61 -0.75
N THR A 95 -17.46 -4.68 -0.27
CA THR A 95 -16.41 -4.53 0.76
C THR A 95 -15.17 -3.80 0.22
N LEU A 96 -14.86 -3.99 -1.07
CA LEU A 96 -13.82 -3.22 -1.75
C LEU A 96 -14.21 -1.74 -1.89
N ALA A 97 -15.43 -1.43 -2.32
CA ALA A 97 -15.91 -0.05 -2.45
C ALA A 97 -15.85 0.70 -1.11
N LEU A 98 -16.31 0.08 -0.03
CA LEU A 98 -16.19 0.65 1.33
C LEU A 98 -14.74 0.89 1.74
N SER A 99 -13.84 -0.02 1.38
CA SER A 99 -12.40 0.13 1.66
C SER A 99 -11.79 1.29 0.87
N PHE A 100 -12.22 1.51 -0.38
CA PHE A 100 -11.80 2.67 -1.17
C PHE A 100 -12.28 3.99 -0.54
N GLU A 101 -13.55 4.07 -0.15
CA GLU A 101 -14.09 5.27 0.52
C GLU A 101 -13.31 5.58 1.80
N LYS A 102 -13.04 4.56 2.62
CA LYS A 102 -12.23 4.71 3.83
C LYS A 102 -10.83 5.21 3.52
N VAL A 103 -10.14 4.59 2.56
CA VAL A 103 -8.79 5.01 2.16
C VAL A 103 -8.79 6.45 1.65
N ARG A 104 -9.72 6.83 0.78
CA ARG A 104 -9.83 8.19 0.26
C ARG A 104 -10.11 9.20 1.37
N ALA A 105 -10.98 8.86 2.32
CA ALA A 105 -11.24 9.69 3.50
C ALA A 105 -9.98 9.85 4.37
N ASN A 106 -9.22 8.77 4.57
CA ASN A 106 -7.99 8.80 5.35
C ASN A 106 -6.86 9.57 4.66
N LEU A 107 -6.85 9.63 3.33
CA LEU A 107 -5.92 10.47 2.58
C LEU A 107 -6.27 11.96 2.60
N LYS A 108 -7.49 12.35 3.01
CA LYS A 108 -7.82 13.76 3.20
C LYS A 108 -6.90 14.39 4.23
N ASN A 109 -6.45 15.60 3.92
CA ASN A 109 -5.55 16.41 4.74
C ASN A 109 -4.16 15.76 4.97
N TRP A 110 -3.78 14.75 4.19
CA TRP A 110 -2.43 14.18 4.28
C TRP A 110 -1.35 15.24 4.06
N GLU A 111 -1.55 16.12 3.07
CA GLU A 111 -0.58 17.15 2.71
C GLU A 111 -0.33 18.15 3.87
N SER A 112 -1.29 18.36 4.77
CA SER A 112 -1.12 19.25 5.94
C SER A 112 -0.47 18.60 7.16
N LEU A 113 -0.20 17.29 7.14
CA LEU A 113 0.49 16.61 8.24
C LEU A 113 1.95 17.09 8.35
N ASP A 114 2.48 17.05 9.57
CA ASP A 114 3.89 17.34 9.86
C ASP A 114 4.82 16.43 9.02
N THR A 115 6.01 16.91 8.66
CA THR A 115 6.96 16.15 7.84
C THR A 115 7.55 14.94 8.56
N ASN A 116 7.54 14.95 9.90
CA ASN A 116 8.07 13.92 10.78
C ASN A 116 7.01 12.98 11.36
N VAL A 117 5.74 13.07 10.93
CA VAL A 117 4.83 11.93 11.15
C VAL A 117 5.47 10.69 10.54
N HIS A 118 5.34 9.56 11.23
CA HIS A 118 6.10 8.37 10.88
C HIS A 118 5.29 7.09 11.03
N PHE A 119 5.77 6.06 10.33
CA PHE A 119 5.22 4.72 10.39
C PHE A 119 6.34 3.72 10.71
N PRO A 120 6.20 2.90 11.77
CA PRO A 120 7.14 1.83 12.05
C PRO A 120 6.98 0.68 11.04
N HIS A 121 7.79 0.68 9.99
CA HIS A 121 7.74 -0.35 8.96
C HIS A 121 8.60 -1.58 9.34
N PRO A 122 8.08 -2.82 9.28
CA PRO A 122 8.77 -4.04 9.76
C PRO A 122 10.17 -4.28 9.16
N PHE A 123 10.42 -3.78 7.95
CA PHE A 123 11.70 -3.96 7.25
C PHE A 123 12.51 -2.67 7.08
N PHE A 124 11.88 -1.51 7.21
CA PHE A 124 12.49 -0.21 6.90
C PHE A 124 12.73 0.64 8.16
N GLY A 125 12.33 0.12 9.33
CA GLY A 125 12.22 0.88 10.57
C GLY A 125 11.24 2.03 10.42
N ASP A 126 11.36 3.04 11.26
CA ASP A 126 10.54 4.24 11.12
C ASP A 126 10.81 4.94 9.80
N ILE A 127 9.74 5.22 9.07
CA ILE A 127 9.75 5.98 7.82
C ILE A 127 8.88 7.22 8.00
N ASN A 128 9.42 8.39 7.68
CA ASN A 128 8.67 9.64 7.81
C ASN A 128 7.62 9.83 6.71
N LYS A 129 6.90 10.95 6.71
CA LYS A 129 5.88 11.29 5.72
C LYS A 129 6.36 11.07 4.29
N LYS A 130 7.51 11.64 3.91
CA LYS A 130 8.03 11.57 2.54
C LYS A 130 8.40 10.15 2.12
N GLU A 131 9.01 9.38 3.02
CA GLU A 131 9.35 7.98 2.76
C GLU A 131 8.10 7.09 2.71
N THR A 132 7.10 7.41 3.53
CA THR A 132 5.79 6.77 3.53
C THR A 132 5.08 6.96 2.19
N GLU A 133 5.03 8.18 1.66
CA GLU A 133 4.44 8.46 0.34
C GLU A 133 5.09 7.61 -0.76
N LYS A 134 6.44 7.55 -0.77
CA LYS A 134 7.18 6.70 -1.71
C LYS A 134 6.85 5.23 -1.54
N PHE A 135 6.81 4.75 -0.30
CA PHE A 135 6.45 3.36 0.00
C PHE A 135 5.05 3.01 -0.52
N LEU A 136 4.05 3.85 -0.23
CA LEU A 136 2.67 3.64 -0.65
C LEU A 136 2.55 3.59 -2.19
N VAL A 137 3.20 4.51 -2.90
CA VAL A 137 3.23 4.51 -4.37
C VAL A 137 3.87 3.22 -4.90
N LEU A 138 5.06 2.86 -4.41
CA LEU A 138 5.78 1.68 -4.90
C LEU A 138 5.05 0.37 -4.60
N HIS A 139 4.42 0.27 -3.42
CA HIS A 139 3.65 -0.91 -3.01
C HIS A 139 2.38 -1.05 -3.85
N THR A 140 1.61 0.03 -3.98
CA THR A 140 0.38 0.05 -4.78
C THR A 140 0.67 -0.24 -6.26
N LYS A 141 1.74 0.35 -6.81
CA LYS A 141 2.20 0.07 -8.17
C LYS A 141 2.63 -1.37 -8.35
N HIS A 142 3.30 -1.97 -7.36
CA HIS A 142 3.66 -3.38 -7.40
C HIS A 142 2.42 -4.27 -7.53
N HIS A 143 1.37 -4.01 -6.73
CA HIS A 143 0.11 -4.77 -6.81
C HIS A 143 -0.68 -4.50 -8.09
N TRP A 144 -0.70 -3.25 -8.57
CA TRP A 144 -1.26 -2.92 -9.87
C TRP A 144 -0.64 -3.74 -10.99
N MET A 145 0.69 -3.86 -11.01
CA MET A 145 1.37 -4.67 -12.02
C MET A 145 1.06 -6.17 -11.90
N ILE A 146 0.81 -6.69 -10.69
CA ILE A 146 0.38 -8.08 -10.52
C ILE A 146 -1.03 -8.28 -11.09
N ILE A 147 -1.96 -7.37 -10.77
CA ILE A 147 -3.33 -7.39 -11.30
C ILE A 147 -3.32 -7.37 -12.83
N LYS A 148 -2.53 -6.46 -13.43
CA LYS A 148 -2.38 -6.42 -14.89
C LYS A 148 -1.90 -7.74 -15.49
N ASP A 149 -1.02 -8.46 -14.80
CA ASP A 149 -0.52 -9.74 -15.28
C ASP A 149 -1.53 -10.89 -15.04
N ILE A 150 -2.37 -10.81 -14.01
CA ILE A 150 -3.50 -11.75 -13.81
C ILE A 150 -4.55 -11.60 -14.93
N LEU A 151 -4.73 -10.38 -15.43
CA LEU A 151 -5.76 -10.03 -16.42
C LEU A 151 -5.30 -10.17 -17.89
N LYS A 152 -4.05 -10.55 -18.12
CA LYS A 152 -3.54 -10.91 -19.45
C LYS A 152 -3.95 -12.33 -19.80
#